data_AF-A0A9N8YSX5-F1
#
_entry.id   AF-A0A9N8YSX5-F1
#
_cell.length_a   1.000
_cell.length_b   1.000
_cell.length_c   1.000
_cell.angle_alpha   90.00
_cell.angle_beta   90.00
_cell.angle_gamma   90.00
#
_symmetry.space_group_name_H-M   'P 1'
#
loop_
_entity.id
_entity.type
_entity.pdbx_description
1 polymer ?
#
loop_
_entity_poly.entity_id
_entity_poly.type
_entity_poly.pdbx_seq_one_letter_code
_entity_poly.pdbx_strand_id
1 'polypeptide(L)'
;MSILFRRFPLMLVLIHTLILSYLGFAKDVNIHVWDKLLHFFGFAILTFLVHFVLDCEDEKLDDNDNFWTWIKRILMSAVGFWSRKKNYVNNEVMVNENQTENVFRIQVEEEVIDSLSDINLNEINQNTNIENENRWKKYNIYLTIGVMVFLSIFSEVVQGMLPYREFDLYDILANLLGLIFGLLAAILCESLYNYYLRKKSSETHSLLHTSNRNSLVLDSVVNLPLNHDYYIEV
;
A
#
# COMPACT_ATOMS: atom_id res chain seq x y z
N MET A 1 -9.48 -2.19 19.06
CA MET A 1 -9.14 -3.17 18.01
C MET A 1 -10.01 -4.42 18.07
N SER A 2 -11.00 -4.55 17.18
CA SER A 2 -11.71 -5.82 17.06
C SER A 2 -10.79 -6.87 16.44
N ILE A 3 -10.41 -7.87 17.23
CA ILE A 3 -9.67 -9.09 16.88
C ILE A 3 -10.18 -9.79 15.59
N LEU A 4 -11.36 -9.42 15.10
CA LEU A 4 -12.00 -9.85 13.85
C LEU A 4 -11.28 -9.39 12.56
N PHE A 5 -10.57 -8.26 12.54
CA PHE A 5 -9.88 -7.77 11.32
C PHE A 5 -8.70 -8.66 10.91
N ARG A 6 -7.87 -9.07 11.89
CA ARG A 6 -6.78 -10.05 11.70
C ARG A 6 -7.27 -11.38 11.13
N ARG A 7 -8.55 -11.73 11.34
CA ARG A 7 -9.09 -13.02 10.94
C ARG A 7 -9.33 -13.13 9.45
N PHE A 8 -9.49 -12.04 8.69
CA PHE A 8 -9.92 -12.21 7.29
C PHE A 8 -8.81 -12.68 6.34
N PRO A 9 -7.66 -12.00 6.19
CA PRO A 9 -6.55 -12.54 5.41
C PRO A 9 -6.10 -13.90 5.97
N LEU A 10 -6.18 -14.09 7.29
CA LEU A 10 -5.91 -15.36 7.95
C LEU A 10 -6.92 -16.45 7.53
N MET A 11 -8.23 -16.15 7.44
CA MET A 11 -9.26 -17.07 6.94
C MET A 11 -9.02 -17.44 5.49
N LEU A 12 -8.60 -16.48 4.64
CA LEU A 12 -8.19 -16.78 3.28
C LEU A 12 -6.98 -17.70 3.23
N VAL A 13 -5.96 -17.47 4.07
CA VAL A 13 -4.80 -18.38 4.22
C VAL A 13 -5.27 -19.77 4.66
N LEU A 14 -6.15 -19.88 5.65
CA LEU A 14 -6.68 -21.16 6.13
C LEU A 14 -7.48 -21.89 5.04
N ILE A 15 -8.36 -21.19 4.34
CA ILE A 15 -9.14 -21.78 3.23
C ILE A 15 -8.21 -22.24 2.11
N HIS A 16 -7.24 -21.40 1.72
CA HIS A 16 -6.29 -21.71 0.64
C HIS A 16 -5.40 -22.89 1.00
N THR A 17 -4.89 -22.95 2.24
CA THR A 17 -4.08 -24.08 2.72
C THR A 17 -4.90 -25.38 2.82
N LEU A 18 -6.18 -25.32 3.19
CA LEU A 18 -7.07 -26.48 3.12
C LEU A 18 -7.28 -26.98 1.68
N ILE A 19 -7.44 -26.07 0.73
CA ILE A 19 -7.55 -26.41 -0.70
C ILE A 19 -6.25 -27.06 -1.19
N LEU A 20 -5.09 -26.46 -0.92
CA LEU A 20 -3.79 -27.01 -1.32
C LEU A 20 -3.51 -28.36 -0.66
N SER A 21 -3.87 -28.51 0.62
CA SER A 21 -3.79 -29.78 1.33
C SER A 21 -4.65 -30.83 0.62
N TYR A 22 -5.94 -30.55 0.39
CA TYR A 22 -6.82 -31.48 -0.31
C TYR A 22 -6.26 -31.91 -1.67
N LEU A 23 -5.79 -30.95 -2.48
CA LEU A 23 -5.21 -31.24 -3.78
C LEU A 23 -3.91 -32.05 -3.68
N GLY A 24 -3.05 -31.75 -2.71
CA GLY A 24 -1.78 -32.45 -2.51
C GLY A 24 -1.90 -33.89 -1.98
N PHE A 25 -3.00 -34.21 -1.28
CA PHE A 25 -3.27 -35.56 -0.74
C PHE A 25 -4.23 -36.39 -1.62
N ALA A 26 -4.90 -35.79 -2.60
CA ALA A 26 -5.88 -36.48 -3.44
C ALA A 26 -5.23 -37.47 -4.43
N LYS A 27 -5.34 -38.77 -4.14
CA LYS A 27 -4.74 -39.87 -4.91
C LYS A 27 -5.19 -39.98 -6.37
N ASP A 28 -6.46 -39.63 -6.67
CA ASP A 28 -7.10 -39.92 -7.96
C ASP A 28 -7.18 -38.70 -8.91
N VAL A 29 -6.55 -37.58 -8.54
CA VAL A 29 -6.58 -36.35 -9.31
C VAL A 29 -5.39 -36.33 -10.28
N ASN A 30 -5.54 -36.99 -11.42
CA ASN A 30 -4.46 -37.21 -12.39
C ASN A 30 -4.27 -35.99 -13.31
N ILE A 31 -3.61 -34.93 -12.82
CA ILE A 31 -3.34 -33.69 -13.57
C ILE A 31 -1.86 -33.62 -13.99
N HIS A 32 -1.46 -34.45 -14.96
CA HIS A 32 -0.05 -34.73 -15.30
C HIS A 32 0.84 -33.55 -15.76
N VAL A 33 0.27 -32.41 -16.19
CA VAL A 33 1.05 -31.23 -16.67
C VAL A 33 0.81 -29.99 -15.80
N TRP A 34 -0.02 -30.09 -14.76
CA TRP A 34 -0.39 -28.94 -13.92
C TRP A 34 0.11 -29.04 -12.48
N ASP A 35 0.79 -30.12 -12.11
CA ASP A 35 1.27 -30.30 -10.73
C ASP A 35 2.29 -29.22 -10.33
N LYS A 36 3.34 -29.02 -11.15
CA LYS A 36 4.32 -27.94 -10.88
C LYS A 36 3.72 -26.55 -10.94
N LEU A 37 2.75 -26.32 -11.82
CA LEU A 37 2.04 -25.04 -11.90
C LEU A 37 1.12 -24.84 -10.69
N LEU A 38 0.52 -25.92 -10.17
CA LEU A 38 -0.28 -25.89 -8.96
C LEU A 38 0.59 -25.55 -7.75
N HIS A 39 1.77 -26.15 -7.64
CA HIS A 39 2.77 -25.80 -6.63
C HIS A 39 3.20 -24.32 -6.75
N PHE A 40 3.56 -23.87 -7.96
CA PHE A 40 3.94 -22.48 -8.23
C PHE A 40 2.82 -21.48 -7.87
N PHE A 41 1.63 -21.62 -8.45
CA PHE A 41 0.52 -20.68 -8.20
C PHE A 41 -0.04 -20.82 -6.79
N GLY A 42 -0.07 -22.03 -6.25
CA GLY A 42 -0.47 -22.31 -4.87
C GLY A 42 0.40 -21.53 -3.89
N PHE A 43 1.73 -21.64 -4.02
CA PHE A 43 2.66 -20.89 -3.17
C PHE A 43 2.73 -19.40 -3.49
N ALA A 44 2.50 -18.99 -4.74
CA ALA A 44 2.40 -17.58 -5.08
C ALA A 44 1.22 -16.89 -4.38
N ILE A 45 0.03 -17.50 -4.47
CA ILE A 45 -1.16 -16.98 -3.79
C ILE A 45 -0.99 -17.04 -2.27
N LEU A 46 -0.45 -18.16 -1.75
CA LEU A 46 -0.21 -18.31 -0.32
C LEU A 46 0.76 -17.25 0.21
N THR A 47 1.87 -17.00 -0.48
CA THR A 47 2.86 -15.99 -0.10
C THR A 47 2.27 -14.58 -0.12
N PHE A 48 1.50 -14.26 -1.16
CA PHE A 48 0.80 -12.99 -1.26
C PHE A 48 -0.12 -12.77 -0.05
N LEU A 49 -0.94 -13.76 0.30
CA LEU A 49 -1.86 -13.67 1.44
C LEU A 49 -1.12 -13.60 2.79
N VAL A 50 -0.09 -14.44 2.99
CA VAL A 50 0.72 -14.46 4.21
C VAL A 50 1.41 -13.12 4.44
N HIS A 51 1.94 -12.49 3.39
CA HIS A 51 2.53 -11.16 3.49
C HIS A 51 1.55 -10.14 4.09
N PHE A 52 0.31 -10.11 3.62
CA PHE A 52 -0.72 -9.20 4.14
C PHE A 52 -1.24 -9.57 5.54
N VAL A 53 -1.22 -10.86 5.91
CA VAL A 53 -1.51 -11.28 7.30
C VAL A 53 -0.48 -10.68 8.25
N LEU A 54 0.79 -10.71 7.85
CA LEU A 54 1.93 -10.27 8.65
C LEU A 54 2.12 -8.73 8.60
N ASP A 55 1.64 -8.06 7.55
CA ASP A 55 1.66 -6.60 7.38
C ASP A 55 0.70 -5.82 8.30
N CYS A 56 -0.05 -6.49 9.18
CA CYS A 56 -1.14 -5.90 9.95
C CYS A 56 -0.73 -5.29 11.31
N GLU A 57 0.45 -4.68 11.43
CA GLU A 57 0.96 -4.18 12.72
C GLU A 57 0.88 -2.66 12.94
N ASP A 58 0.26 -1.89 12.04
CA ASP A 58 0.04 -0.47 12.30
C ASP A 58 -1.14 -0.24 13.26
N GLU A 59 -0.79 0.03 14.51
CA GLU A 59 -1.65 0.38 15.64
C GLU A 59 -2.51 1.66 15.43
N LYS A 60 -2.31 2.39 14.32
CA LYS A 60 -2.99 3.65 14.01
C LYS A 60 -4.17 3.53 13.02
N LEU A 61 -4.57 2.31 12.66
CA LEU A 61 -5.68 2.09 11.73
C LEU A 61 -7.02 2.44 12.41
N ASP A 62 -7.71 3.38 11.76
CA ASP A 62 -9.03 3.93 12.06
C ASP A 62 -10.02 2.83 12.51
N ASP A 63 -10.85 3.11 13.52
CA ASP A 63 -11.82 2.15 14.09
C ASP A 63 -12.83 1.63 13.05
N ASN A 64 -12.87 2.23 11.85
CA ASN A 64 -13.73 1.88 10.73
C ASN A 64 -13.07 0.95 9.68
N ASP A 65 -11.86 0.45 9.93
CA ASP A 65 -11.19 -0.48 9.02
C ASP A 65 -11.83 -1.87 9.02
N ASN A 66 -12.62 -2.12 7.98
CA ASN A 66 -13.34 -3.36 7.76
C ASN A 66 -12.85 -4.09 6.50
N PHE A 67 -13.43 -5.26 6.25
CA PHE A 67 -13.17 -6.08 5.05
C PHE A 67 -13.18 -5.25 3.76
N TRP A 68 -14.10 -4.28 3.64
CA TRP A 68 -14.18 -3.42 2.47
C TRP A 68 -12.98 -2.49 2.35
N THR A 69 -12.37 -2.04 3.44
CA THR A 69 -11.12 -1.28 3.35
C THR A 69 -9.98 -2.14 2.82
N TRP A 70 -9.82 -3.39 3.28
CA TRP A 70 -8.80 -4.29 2.74
C TRP A 70 -9.02 -4.61 1.25
N ILE A 71 -10.26 -4.90 0.84
CA ILE A 71 -10.61 -5.07 -0.58
C ILE A 71 -10.36 -3.78 -1.36
N LYS A 72 -10.74 -2.62 -0.81
CA LYS A 72 -10.43 -1.32 -1.41
C LYS A 72 -8.93 -1.15 -1.57
N ARG A 73 -8.07 -1.59 -0.65
CA ARG A 73 -6.60 -1.53 -0.82
C ARG A 73 -6.19 -2.24 -2.11
N ILE A 74 -6.59 -3.50 -2.27
CA ILE A 74 -6.28 -4.32 -3.46
C ILE A 74 -6.86 -3.70 -4.74
N LEU A 75 -8.13 -3.30 -4.72
CA LEU A 75 -8.78 -2.70 -5.89
C LEU A 75 -8.16 -1.35 -6.26
N MET A 76 -7.83 -0.53 -5.27
CA MET A 76 -7.22 0.78 -5.50
C MET A 76 -5.76 0.68 -5.93
N SER A 77 -5.06 -0.43 -5.66
CA SER A 77 -3.79 -0.73 -6.33
C SER A 77 -3.96 -0.85 -7.84
N ALA A 78 -5.02 -1.51 -8.31
CA ALA A 78 -5.31 -1.61 -9.75
C ALA A 78 -5.65 -0.23 -10.35
N VAL A 79 -6.39 0.61 -9.62
CA VAL A 79 -6.65 2.00 -10.02
C VAL A 79 -5.37 2.83 -10.06
N GLY A 80 -4.49 2.67 -9.06
CA GLY A 80 -3.17 3.30 -9.00
C GLY A 80 -2.31 2.95 -10.21
N PHE A 81 -2.33 1.69 -10.65
CA PHE A 81 -1.66 1.25 -11.87
C PHE A 81 -2.17 2.00 -13.11
N TRP A 82 -3.48 2.05 -13.29
CA TRP A 82 -4.09 2.74 -14.44
C TRP A 82 -3.82 4.25 -14.41
N SER A 83 -3.86 4.86 -13.21
CA SER A 83 -3.53 6.28 -13.04
C SER A 83 -2.05 6.59 -13.35
N ARG A 84 -1.10 5.71 -13.02
CA ARG A 84 0.31 5.90 -13.41
C ARG A 84 0.47 5.95 -14.92
N LYS A 85 -0.19 5.03 -15.64
CA LYS A 85 -0.12 4.94 -17.10
C LYS A 85 -0.61 6.23 -17.78
N LYS A 86 -1.72 6.81 -17.30
CA LYS A 86 -2.27 8.06 -17.83
C LYS A 86 -1.35 9.26 -17.60
N ASN A 87 -0.68 9.33 -16.44
CA ASN A 87 0.24 10.42 -16.12
C ASN A 87 1.57 10.34 -16.88
N TYR A 88 2.05 9.14 -17.24
CA TYR A 88 3.24 9.00 -18.09
C TYR A 88 3.01 9.65 -19.47
N VAL A 89 1.84 9.40 -20.06
CA VAL A 89 1.42 10.00 -21.34
C VAL A 89 1.25 11.52 -21.24
N ASN A 90 0.68 12.02 -20.14
CA ASN A 90 0.46 13.46 -19.97
C ASN A 90 1.73 14.24 -19.60
N ASN A 91 2.67 13.64 -18.84
CA ASN A 91 3.92 14.29 -18.47
C ASN A 91 4.90 14.39 -19.64
N GLU A 92 4.89 13.47 -20.62
CA GLU A 92 5.62 13.65 -21.88
C GLU A 92 5.15 14.90 -22.66
N VAL A 93 3.87 15.29 -22.52
CA VAL A 93 3.32 16.49 -23.15
C VAL A 93 3.69 17.77 -22.39
N MET A 94 3.69 17.73 -21.04
CA MET A 94 3.95 18.90 -20.18
C MET A 94 5.44 19.22 -19.98
N VAL A 95 6.35 18.25 -20.16
CA VAL A 95 7.81 18.49 -20.08
C VAL A 95 8.32 19.38 -21.22
N ASN A 96 7.55 19.56 -22.30
CA ASN A 96 7.86 20.53 -23.35
C ASN A 96 7.45 21.98 -23.03
N GLU A 97 6.69 22.25 -21.96
CA GLU A 97 6.15 23.61 -21.69
C GLU A 97 6.71 24.31 -20.44
N ASN A 98 7.35 23.60 -19.51
CA ASN A 98 7.66 24.16 -18.17
C ASN A 98 9.15 24.45 -17.87
N GLN A 99 9.99 24.73 -18.88
CA GLN A 99 11.38 25.18 -18.64
C GLN A 99 11.52 26.66 -18.24
N THR A 100 10.43 27.41 -18.15
CA THR A 100 10.43 28.81 -17.72
C THR A 100 9.46 28.99 -16.56
N GLU A 101 9.96 28.88 -15.33
CA GLU A 101 9.53 29.61 -14.12
C GLU A 101 9.86 28.80 -12.87
N ASN A 102 10.89 29.23 -12.12
CA ASN A 102 10.67 29.86 -10.82
C ASN A 102 12.01 30.12 -10.11
N VAL A 103 12.31 31.41 -9.94
CA VAL A 103 13.39 31.96 -9.12
C VAL A 103 12.75 32.73 -7.97
N PHE A 104 13.04 32.25 -6.74
CA PHE A 104 13.16 33.00 -5.48
C PHE A 104 11.96 33.76 -4.89
N ARG A 105 11.67 33.46 -3.60
CA ARG A 105 11.61 34.51 -2.55
C ARG A 105 11.66 33.95 -1.11
N ILE A 106 12.84 34.13 -0.52
CA ILE A 106 13.22 34.69 0.79
C ILE A 106 12.12 34.92 1.85
N GLN A 107 12.29 34.19 2.98
CA GLN A 107 12.60 34.65 4.35
C GLN A 107 11.81 35.81 4.98
N VAL A 108 11.17 35.51 6.12
CA VAL A 108 10.89 36.45 7.21
C VAL A 108 11.10 35.69 8.54
N GLU A 109 12.09 36.11 9.32
CA GLU A 109 12.28 35.72 10.72
C GLU A 109 11.76 36.85 11.62
N GLU A 110 11.02 36.46 12.67
CA GLU A 110 11.13 36.91 14.07
C GLU A 110 9.80 36.71 14.83
N GLU A 111 9.27 35.49 14.80
CA GLU A 111 8.31 34.93 15.77
C GLU A 111 8.65 33.45 16.04
N VAL A 112 9.95 33.16 15.94
CA VAL A 112 10.50 31.89 15.46
C VAL A 112 10.93 30.96 16.60
N ILE A 113 11.11 31.42 17.85
CA ILE A 113 11.81 30.59 18.85
C ILE A 113 10.91 29.52 19.51
N ASP A 114 9.65 29.84 19.85
CA ASP A 114 8.73 28.84 20.40
C ASP A 114 8.15 27.93 19.31
N SER A 115 7.82 28.50 18.14
CA SER A 115 7.36 27.76 16.97
C SER A 115 8.44 26.84 16.38
N LEU A 116 9.72 27.22 16.40
CA LEU A 116 10.82 26.32 16.00
C LEU A 116 10.97 25.12 16.93
N SER A 117 10.71 25.28 18.23
CA SER A 117 10.83 24.17 19.17
C SER A 117 9.77 23.09 18.88
N ASP A 118 8.53 23.50 18.61
CA ASP A 118 7.43 22.61 18.22
C ASP A 118 7.61 22.04 16.81
N ILE A 119 8.13 22.83 15.86
CA ILE A 119 8.44 22.35 14.51
C ILE A 119 9.54 21.29 14.56
N ASN A 120 10.60 21.50 15.34
CA ASN A 120 11.71 20.56 15.46
C ASN A 120 11.26 19.25 16.15
N LEU A 121 10.43 19.33 17.19
CA LEU A 121 9.83 18.14 17.82
C LEU A 121 8.89 17.39 16.87
N ASN A 122 8.06 18.08 16.09
CA ASN A 122 7.20 17.45 15.10
C ASN A 122 7.98 16.80 13.96
N GLU A 123 9.06 17.44 13.50
CA GLU A 123 9.94 16.90 12.47
C GLU A 123 10.69 15.65 12.96
N ILE A 124 11.23 15.68 14.19
CA ILE A 124 11.85 14.51 14.84
C ILE A 124 10.83 13.37 14.98
N ASN A 125 9.61 13.67 15.45
CA ASN A 125 8.55 12.68 15.58
C ASN A 125 8.12 12.10 14.23
N GLN A 126 8.07 12.91 13.16
CA GLN A 126 7.78 12.41 11.82
C GLN A 126 8.90 11.52 11.27
N ASN A 127 10.15 11.94 11.41
CA ASN A 127 11.31 11.18 10.95
C ASN A 127 11.43 9.83 11.66
N THR A 128 11.24 9.79 12.98
CA THR A 128 11.24 8.55 13.76
C THR A 128 10.09 7.62 13.39
N ASN A 129 8.89 8.15 13.12
CA ASN A 129 7.76 7.35 12.61
C ASN A 129 8.08 6.73 11.24
N ILE A 130 8.65 7.50 10.32
CA ILE A 130 9.05 7.01 8.98
C ILE A 130 10.13 5.92 9.11
N GLU A 131 11.12 6.12 9.97
CA GLU A 131 12.16 5.11 10.20
C GLU A 131 11.56 3.81 10.77
N ASN A 132 10.67 3.92 11.75
CA ASN A 132 9.97 2.77 12.32
C ASN A 132 9.15 2.03 11.25
N GLU A 133 8.34 2.72 10.46
CA GLU A 133 7.56 2.13 9.36
C GLU A 133 8.47 1.37 8.38
N ASN A 134 9.59 1.97 7.98
CA ASN A 134 10.55 1.33 7.09
C ASN A 134 11.20 0.08 7.71
N ARG A 135 11.43 0.06 9.02
CA ARG A 135 11.94 -1.14 9.73
C ARG A 135 10.88 -2.24 9.74
N TRP A 136 9.63 -1.92 10.06
CA TRP A 136 8.54 -2.89 10.08
C TRP A 136 8.33 -3.56 8.73
N LYS A 137 8.35 -2.79 7.63
CA LYS A 137 8.25 -3.36 6.28
C LYS A 137 9.37 -4.34 5.96
N LYS A 138 10.61 -4.03 6.36
CA LYS A 138 11.75 -4.94 6.22
C LYS A 138 11.54 -6.23 7.03
N TYR A 139 11.13 -6.11 8.29
CA TYR A 139 10.86 -7.27 9.14
C TYR A 139 9.72 -8.13 8.59
N ASN A 140 8.63 -7.53 8.11
CA ASN A 140 7.52 -8.25 7.49
C ASN A 140 7.99 -9.05 6.26
N ILE A 141 8.80 -8.44 5.38
CA ILE A 141 9.40 -9.15 4.24
C ILE A 141 10.29 -10.31 4.70
N TYR A 142 11.19 -10.10 5.66
CA TYR A 142 12.08 -11.16 6.16
C TYR A 142 11.29 -12.31 6.81
N LEU A 143 10.26 -11.98 7.58
CA LEU A 143 9.42 -12.98 8.25
C LEU A 143 8.59 -13.75 7.23
N THR A 144 8.02 -13.08 6.23
CA THR A 144 7.32 -13.72 5.10
C THR A 144 8.24 -14.69 4.38
N ILE A 145 9.46 -14.26 4.01
CA ILE A 145 10.45 -15.12 3.33
C ILE A 145 10.80 -16.32 4.21
N GLY A 146 11.10 -16.11 5.48
CA GLY A 146 11.48 -17.19 6.41
C GLY A 146 10.38 -18.24 6.56
N VAL A 147 9.15 -17.82 6.83
CA VAL A 147 7.98 -18.70 6.94
C VAL A 147 7.73 -19.44 5.63
N MET A 148 7.74 -18.73 4.50
CA MET A 148 7.42 -19.33 3.21
C MET A 148 8.51 -20.28 2.71
N VAL A 149 9.80 -19.99 2.92
CA VAL A 149 10.89 -20.93 2.60
C VAL A 149 10.75 -22.21 3.42
N PHE A 150 10.46 -22.09 4.72
CA PHE A 150 10.20 -23.25 5.56
C PHE A 150 9.03 -24.09 5.01
N LEU A 151 7.89 -23.46 4.69
CA LEU A 151 6.73 -24.15 4.13
C LEU A 151 6.99 -24.77 2.75
N SER A 152 7.78 -24.11 1.89
CA SER A 152 8.12 -24.60 0.55
C SER A 152 8.87 -25.93 0.59
N ILE A 153 9.74 -26.11 1.60
CA ILE A 153 10.51 -27.35 1.80
C ILE A 153 9.68 -28.36 2.61
N PHE A 154 9.06 -27.90 3.70
CA PHE A 154 8.36 -28.77 4.65
C PHE A 154 7.14 -29.46 4.02
N SER A 155 6.40 -28.77 3.16
CA SER A 155 5.26 -29.36 2.45
C SER A 155 5.65 -30.58 1.61
N GLU A 156 6.77 -30.49 0.88
CA GLU A 156 7.28 -31.59 0.06
C GLU A 156 7.78 -32.76 0.93
N VAL A 157 8.48 -32.46 2.03
CA VAL A 157 8.91 -33.51 2.97
C VAL A 157 7.72 -34.29 3.53
N VAL A 158 6.65 -33.60 3.93
CA VAL A 158 5.43 -34.23 4.45
C VAL A 158 4.71 -35.04 3.36
N GLN A 159 4.66 -34.51 2.13
CA GLN A 159 4.06 -35.21 0.99
C GLN A 159 4.84 -36.48 0.61
N GLY A 160 6.18 -36.44 0.64
CA GLY A 160 7.04 -37.60 0.41
C GLY A 160 6.98 -38.68 1.50
N MET A 161 6.34 -38.41 2.65
CA MET A 161 6.05 -39.43 3.67
C MET A 161 4.80 -40.27 3.32
N LEU A 162 4.05 -39.90 2.29
CA LEU A 162 2.89 -40.67 1.83
C LEU A 162 3.36 -41.87 1.00
N PRO A 163 2.81 -43.07 1.23
CA PRO A 163 3.28 -44.29 0.55
C PRO A 163 2.99 -44.33 -0.96
N TYR A 164 2.23 -43.37 -1.47
CA TYR A 164 1.80 -43.28 -2.86
C TYR A 164 2.31 -42.02 -3.58
N ARG A 165 3.14 -41.20 -2.92
CA ARG A 165 3.73 -40.00 -3.50
C ARG A 165 5.24 -40.01 -3.29
N GLU A 166 5.98 -39.83 -4.37
CA GLU A 166 7.43 -39.74 -4.31
C GLU A 166 7.86 -38.31 -4.01
N PHE A 167 9.02 -38.18 -3.38
CA PHE A 167 9.66 -36.90 -3.13
C PHE A 167 10.22 -36.33 -4.43
N ASP A 168 9.87 -35.08 -4.76
CA ASP A 168 10.34 -34.39 -5.96
C ASP A 168 10.91 -33.00 -5.65
N LEU A 169 12.22 -32.84 -5.91
CA LEU A 169 12.92 -31.56 -5.77
C LEU A 169 12.33 -30.44 -6.65
N TYR A 170 11.71 -30.78 -7.78
CA TYR A 170 11.08 -29.80 -8.66
C TYR A 170 9.82 -29.18 -8.03
N ASP A 171 9.15 -29.85 -7.09
CA ASP A 171 8.04 -29.24 -6.33
C ASP A 171 8.55 -28.16 -5.37
N ILE A 172 9.69 -28.40 -4.72
CA ILE A 172 10.34 -27.39 -3.88
C ILE A 172 10.74 -26.17 -4.73
N LEU A 173 11.33 -26.41 -5.91
CA LEU A 173 11.69 -25.32 -6.84
C LEU A 173 10.45 -24.54 -7.30
N ALA A 174 9.36 -25.22 -7.65
CA ALA A 174 8.10 -24.57 -8.01
C ALA A 174 7.54 -23.73 -6.86
N ASN A 175 7.53 -24.26 -5.63
CA ASN A 175 7.10 -23.55 -4.44
C ASN A 175 7.95 -22.30 -4.18
N LEU A 176 9.28 -22.38 -4.31
CA LEU A 176 10.20 -21.25 -4.15
C LEU A 176 10.02 -20.18 -5.24
N LEU A 177 9.80 -20.58 -6.49
CA LEU A 177 9.47 -19.65 -7.57
C LEU A 177 8.12 -18.95 -7.31
N GLY A 178 7.15 -19.71 -6.80
CA GLY A 178 5.86 -19.18 -6.35
C GLY A 178 6.04 -18.13 -5.25
N LEU A 179 6.87 -18.42 -4.25
CA LEU A 179 7.23 -17.45 -3.19
C LEU A 179 7.76 -16.15 -3.76
N ILE A 180 8.75 -16.20 -4.66
CA ILE A 180 9.33 -15.00 -5.26
C ILE A 180 8.26 -14.21 -6.00
N PHE A 181 7.44 -14.89 -6.81
CA PHE A 181 6.38 -14.25 -7.58
C PHE A 181 5.31 -13.61 -6.69
N GLY A 182 4.83 -14.35 -5.68
CA GLY A 182 3.81 -13.88 -4.74
C GLY A 182 4.29 -12.68 -3.93
N LEU A 183 5.54 -12.67 -3.49
CA LEU A 183 6.14 -11.56 -2.76
C LEU A 183 6.30 -10.32 -3.65
N LEU A 184 6.77 -10.48 -4.89
CA LEU A 184 6.83 -9.39 -5.87
C LEU A 184 5.44 -8.80 -6.14
N ALA A 185 4.42 -9.65 -6.27
CA ALA A 185 3.04 -9.21 -6.45
C ALA A 185 2.53 -8.42 -5.23
N ALA A 186 2.88 -8.84 -4.01
CA ALA A 186 2.49 -8.16 -2.79
C ALA A 186 3.15 -6.78 -2.67
N ILE A 187 4.47 -6.68 -2.89
CA ILE A 187 5.21 -5.41 -2.90
C ILE A 187 4.67 -4.47 -3.98
N LEU A 188 4.39 -5.00 -5.18
CA LEU A 188 3.79 -4.23 -6.26
C LEU A 188 2.41 -3.69 -5.87
N CYS A 189 1.56 -4.54 -5.27
CA CYS A 189 0.24 -4.16 -4.80
C CYS A 189 0.32 -3.01 -3.77
N GLU A 190 1.24 -3.10 -2.81
CA GLU A 190 1.46 -2.05 -1.81
C GLU A 190 1.96 -0.74 -2.46
N SER A 191 2.96 -0.83 -3.34
CA SER A 191 3.50 0.31 -4.09
C SER A 191 2.41 1.04 -4.89
N LEU A 192 1.53 0.28 -5.53
CA LEU A 192 0.42 0.83 -6.31
C LEU A 192 -0.64 1.49 -5.45
N TYR A 193 -0.96 0.89 -4.29
CA TYR A 193 -1.88 1.46 -3.33
C TYR A 193 -1.35 2.78 -2.75
N ASN A 194 -0.09 2.78 -2.31
CA ASN A 194 0.56 3.96 -1.73
C ASN A 194 0.67 5.11 -2.74
N TYR A 195 0.94 4.80 -4.01
CA TYR A 195 0.89 5.78 -5.09
C TYR A 195 -0.49 6.43 -5.22
N TYR A 196 -1.56 5.62 -5.24
CA TYR A 196 -2.93 6.11 -5.32
C TYR A 196 -3.29 7.02 -4.14
N LEU A 197 -2.94 6.62 -2.91
CA LEU A 197 -3.20 7.42 -1.71
C LEU A 197 -2.49 8.77 -1.75
N ARG A 198 -1.21 8.81 -2.14
CA ARG A 198 -0.45 10.06 -2.24
C ARG A 198 -1.11 11.03 -3.21
N LYS A 199 -1.53 10.55 -4.37
CA LYS A 199 -2.23 11.37 -5.37
C LYS A 199 -3.53 11.95 -4.82
N LYS A 200 -4.37 11.12 -4.20
CA LYS A 200 -5.63 11.57 -3.58
C LYS A 200 -5.40 12.61 -2.48
N SER A 201 -4.35 12.43 -1.68
CA SER A 201 -3.97 13.39 -0.64
C SER A 201 -3.58 14.75 -1.25
N SER A 202 -2.73 14.76 -2.28
CA SER A 202 -2.32 15.98 -2.97
C SER A 202 -3.50 16.76 -3.58
N GLU A 203 -4.45 16.06 -4.20
CA GLU A 203 -5.67 16.66 -4.74
C GLU A 203 -6.55 17.27 -3.63
N THR A 204 -6.62 16.64 -2.46
CA THR A 204 -7.40 17.16 -1.34
C THR A 204 -6.77 18.43 -0.74
N HIS A 205 -5.43 18.44 -0.56
CA HIS A 205 -4.72 19.62 -0.05
C HIS A 205 -4.83 20.83 -0.98
N SER A 206 -4.77 20.64 -2.30
CA SER A 206 -4.91 21.75 -3.25
C SER A 206 -6.32 22.37 -3.21
N LEU A 207 -7.37 21.56 -3.05
CA LEU A 207 -8.75 22.04 -2.89
C LEU A 207 -8.97 22.80 -1.57
N LEU A 208 -8.35 22.34 -0.48
CA LEU A 208 -8.42 23.05 0.80
C LEU A 208 -7.72 24.41 0.73
N HIS A 209 -6.54 24.49 0.10
CA HIS A 209 -5.82 25.75 -0.08
C HIS A 209 -6.60 26.74 -0.96
N THR A 210 -7.23 26.30 -2.05
CA THR A 210 -8.04 27.19 -2.89
C THR A 210 -9.30 27.65 -2.17
N SER A 211 -9.99 26.76 -1.44
CA SER A 211 -11.17 27.13 -0.65
C SER A 211 -10.82 28.13 0.46
N ASN A 212 -9.73 27.91 1.19
CA ASN A 212 -9.33 28.80 2.29
C ASN A 212 -8.84 30.17 1.77
N ARG A 213 -8.18 30.18 0.60
CA ARG A 213 -7.85 31.44 -0.09
C ARG A 213 -9.12 32.20 -0.48
N ASN A 214 -10.12 31.51 -1.02
CA ASN A 214 -11.38 32.14 -1.43
C ASN A 214 -12.18 32.70 -0.24
N SER A 215 -12.21 32.01 0.90
CA SER A 215 -12.85 32.55 2.11
C SER A 215 -12.13 33.78 2.64
N LEU A 216 -10.79 33.79 2.67
CA LEU A 216 -10.02 34.97 3.07
C LEU A 216 -10.24 36.17 2.14
N VAL A 217 -10.36 35.94 0.83
CA VAL A 217 -10.71 37.00 -0.13
C VAL A 217 -12.11 37.54 0.13
N LEU A 218 -13.10 36.67 0.36
CA LEU A 218 -14.46 37.10 0.69
C LEU A 218 -14.51 37.92 1.98
N ASP A 219 -13.82 37.52 3.04
CA ASP A 219 -13.75 38.28 4.29
C ASP A 219 -13.07 39.64 4.10
N SER A 220 -12.07 39.73 3.22
CA SER A 220 -11.43 41.01 2.89
C SER A 220 -12.32 41.95 2.07
N VAL A 221 -13.19 41.41 1.21
CA VAL A 221 -14.12 42.19 0.38
C VAL A 221 -15.35 42.63 1.18
N VAL A 222 -15.86 41.78 2.07
CA VAL A 222 -17.03 42.06 2.92
C VAL A 222 -16.70 43.07 4.02
N ASN A 223 -15.44 43.12 4.48
CA ASN A 223 -14.97 44.11 5.45
C ASN A 223 -14.37 45.38 4.83
N LEU A 224 -14.55 45.61 3.53
CA LEU A 224 -14.24 46.92 2.95
C LEU A 224 -15.19 47.96 3.58
N PRO A 225 -14.69 49.06 4.18
CA PRO A 225 -15.55 50.12 4.67
C PRO A 225 -16.36 50.63 3.48
N LEU A 226 -17.69 50.46 3.56
CA LEU A 226 -18.63 51.07 2.62
C LEU A 226 -18.42 52.58 2.69
N ASN A 227 -17.61 53.11 1.77
CA ASN A 227 -17.45 54.55 1.61
C ASN A 227 -18.75 55.10 1.02
N HIS A 228 -19.68 55.48 1.88
CA HIS A 228 -20.97 56.07 1.57
C HIS A 228 -20.82 57.55 1.14
N ASP A 229 -20.00 57.84 0.12
CA ASP A 229 -19.84 59.20 -0.40
C ASP A 229 -19.93 59.19 -1.94
N TYR A 230 -21.13 58.91 -2.46
CA TYR A 230 -21.52 59.32 -3.82
C TYR A 230 -22.98 59.79 -3.78
N TYR A 231 -23.18 61.03 -3.30
CA TYR A 231 -24.37 61.79 -3.63
C TYR A 231 -24.19 62.35 -5.05
N ILE A 232 -25.02 61.90 -5.98
CA ILE A 232 -25.21 62.53 -7.29
C ILE A 232 -26.07 63.77 -7.05
N GLU A 233 -25.46 64.96 -7.09
CA GLU A 233 -26.23 66.20 -7.22
C GLU A 233 -26.81 66.29 -8.64
N VAL A 234 -28.13 66.51 -8.69
CA VAL A 234 -28.95 66.73 -9.90
C VAL A 234 -29.14 68.22 -10.11
#